data_AF-A0A9Q1E819-F1
#
_entry.id   AF-A0A9Q1E819-F1
#
_cell.length_a   1.000
_cell.length_b   1.000
_cell.length_c   1.000
_cell.angle_alpha   90.00
_cell.angle_beta   90.00
_cell.angle_gamma   90.00
#
_symmetry.space_group_name_H-M   'P 1'
#
loop_
_entity.id
_entity.type
_entity.pdbx_description
1 polymer ?
#
loop_
_entity_poly.entity_id
_entity_poly.type
_entity_poly.pdbx_seq_one_letter_code
_entity_poly.pdbx_strand_id
1 'polypeptide(L)'
;MGGCVTGGAAGRVATPSDKRVYCTWEQDHDLQNFSQLGLFCEYLEMVIQFGFITLFVASFPLAPLLALCNNILEVRVDAWKLTTQFRRPMASKARSIGAWLEILNGMAVAVLSVITNAFIVSFTSDMIPRLVYLYVYQPNKTATMEGYINNSLSVFNISQLHMEHQPEDGENPTWFNGSVITTCRYRDYRYPSGHEKEYFHTMQFWHILAAKLAFIIIMEHVVFGVKVFVAWMIPDVPSEVKARIKRERYLVQEYLHNYEVEKLKVQLSQLNGYHSPTQTTGVCALPETTDVLPECL
;
A
#
# COMPACT_ATOMS: atom_id res chain seq x y z
N MET A 1 -19.32 15.63 -42.11
CA MET A 1 -20.37 14.62 -42.41
C MET A 1 -19.81 13.62 -43.41
N GLY A 2 -19.20 12.53 -42.93
CA GLY A 2 -18.79 11.41 -43.77
C GLY A 2 -19.61 10.20 -43.36
N GLY A 3 -20.52 9.76 -44.21
CA GLY A 3 -21.46 8.68 -43.91
C GLY A 3 -20.78 7.31 -43.89
N CYS A 4 -21.06 6.52 -42.86
CA CYS A 4 -20.81 5.07 -42.85
C CYS A 4 -21.85 4.43 -43.79
N VAL A 5 -21.40 3.63 -44.75
CA VAL A 5 -22.26 3.03 -45.80
C VAL A 5 -23.08 1.90 -45.19
N THR A 6 -24.39 2.08 -45.06
CA THR A 6 -25.33 1.01 -44.72
C THR A 6 -25.61 0.15 -45.95
N GLY A 7 -24.91 -0.98 -46.09
CA GLY A 7 -25.14 -1.98 -47.13
C GLY A 7 -26.20 -3.01 -46.70
N GLY A 8 -27.33 -3.02 -47.39
CA GLY A 8 -28.43 -3.97 -47.19
C GLY A 8 -28.10 -5.42 -47.58
N ALA A 9 -28.88 -6.32 -46.99
CA ALA A 9 -28.77 -7.78 -47.10
C ALA A 9 -28.76 -8.32 -48.54
N ALA A 10 -27.73 -9.10 -48.87
CA ALA A 10 -27.80 -10.17 -49.86
C ALA A 10 -26.62 -11.14 -49.62
N GLY A 11 -26.94 -12.42 -49.40
CA GLY A 11 -25.98 -13.45 -49.04
C GLY A 11 -24.77 -13.52 -49.97
N ARG A 12 -23.57 -13.50 -49.38
CA ARG A 12 -22.33 -13.92 -50.03
C ARG A 12 -21.43 -14.62 -49.02
N VAL A 13 -20.91 -15.76 -49.45
CA VAL A 13 -19.95 -16.61 -48.76
C VAL A 13 -18.72 -15.80 -48.37
N ALA A 14 -18.37 -15.82 -47.08
CA ALA A 14 -17.25 -15.06 -46.52
C ALA A 14 -15.91 -15.60 -47.05
N THR A 15 -15.16 -14.75 -47.74
CA THR A 15 -13.74 -14.94 -48.04
C THR A 15 -12.91 -14.15 -47.03
N PRO A 16 -11.66 -14.55 -46.71
CA PRO A 16 -10.93 -14.10 -45.51
C PRO A 16 -10.33 -12.68 -45.62
N SER A 17 -10.93 -11.80 -46.43
CA SER A 17 -10.51 -10.40 -46.63
C SER A 17 -11.51 -9.37 -46.08
N ASP A 18 -12.59 -9.79 -45.42
CA ASP A 18 -13.71 -8.93 -45.03
C ASP A 18 -13.63 -8.44 -43.56
N LYS A 19 -12.58 -7.70 -43.22
CA LYS A 19 -12.38 -7.14 -41.85
C LYS A 19 -12.61 -5.62 -41.75
N ARG A 20 -13.35 -4.98 -42.66
CA ARG A 20 -13.57 -3.51 -42.62
C ARG A 20 -15.02 -3.08 -42.85
N VAL A 21 -15.98 -3.74 -42.21
CA VAL A 21 -17.39 -3.31 -42.28
C VAL A 21 -17.75 -2.29 -41.19
N TYR A 22 -16.99 -2.23 -40.08
CA TYR A 22 -17.31 -1.36 -38.94
C TYR A 22 -16.52 -0.06 -38.93
N CYS A 23 -17.22 1.05 -38.66
CA CYS A 23 -16.59 2.34 -38.41
C CYS A 23 -15.88 2.36 -37.03
N THR A 24 -14.77 3.10 -36.88
CA THR A 24 -13.95 3.06 -35.64
C THR A 24 -14.73 3.47 -34.40
N TRP A 25 -15.64 4.45 -34.50
CA TRP A 25 -16.50 4.85 -33.39
C TRP A 25 -17.54 3.80 -33.00
N GLU A 26 -17.92 2.90 -33.91
CA GLU A 26 -18.83 1.77 -33.61
C GLU A 26 -18.08 0.70 -32.82
N GLN A 27 -16.85 0.38 -33.23
CA GLN A 27 -15.96 -0.52 -32.49
C GLN A 27 -15.67 0.02 -31.09
N ASP A 28 -15.42 1.33 -30.96
CA ASP A 28 -15.21 1.96 -29.66
C ASP A 28 -16.48 1.99 -28.81
N HIS A 29 -17.66 2.04 -29.42
CA HIS A 29 -18.93 2.00 -28.68
C HIS A 29 -19.18 0.61 -28.06
N ASP A 30 -18.67 -0.47 -28.65
CA ASP A 30 -18.84 -1.83 -28.10
C ASP A 30 -17.93 -2.10 -26.88
N LEU A 31 -16.87 -1.32 -26.68
CA LEU A 31 -15.98 -1.42 -25.51
C LEU A 31 -16.67 -0.98 -24.21
N GLN A 32 -16.15 -1.45 -23.07
CA GLN A 32 -16.65 -1.03 -21.76
C GLN A 32 -16.34 0.44 -21.49
N ASN A 33 -17.28 1.15 -20.87
CA ASN A 33 -17.03 2.52 -20.45
C ASN A 33 -16.13 2.53 -19.21
N PHE A 34 -15.12 3.41 -19.20
CA PHE A 34 -14.28 3.59 -18.03
C PHE A 34 -15.07 4.37 -16.97
N SER A 35 -15.46 3.71 -15.88
CA SER A 35 -16.22 4.35 -14.81
C SER A 35 -15.35 5.37 -14.07
N GLN A 36 -15.96 6.40 -13.49
CA GLN A 36 -15.25 7.39 -12.68
C GLN A 36 -14.57 6.77 -11.44
N LEU A 37 -15.07 5.61 -11.01
CA LEU A 37 -14.53 4.79 -9.92
C LEU A 37 -13.59 3.68 -10.41
N GLY A 38 -13.31 3.57 -11.71
CA GLY A 38 -12.50 2.48 -12.27
C GLY A 38 -11.12 2.41 -11.63
N LEU A 39 -10.40 3.54 -11.60
CA LEU A 39 -9.10 3.64 -10.93
C LEU A 39 -9.16 3.37 -9.42
N PHE A 40 -10.30 3.63 -8.76
CA PHE A 40 -10.42 3.41 -7.32
C PHE A 40 -10.29 1.93 -6.99
N CYS A 41 -10.91 1.03 -7.76
CA CYS A 41 -10.79 -0.41 -7.55
C CYS A 41 -9.36 -0.90 -7.78
N GLU A 42 -8.70 -0.43 -8.85
CA GLU A 42 -7.31 -0.79 -9.16
C GLU A 42 -6.36 -0.33 -8.03
N TYR A 43 -6.56 0.89 -7.48
CA TYR A 43 -5.79 1.34 -6.31
C TYR A 43 -6.12 0.56 -5.03
N LEU A 44 -7.40 0.22 -4.81
CA LEU A 44 -7.83 -0.54 -3.64
C LEU A 44 -7.16 -1.92 -3.60
N GLU A 45 -7.09 -2.60 -4.74
CA GLU A 45 -6.41 -3.90 -4.86
C GLU A 45 -4.94 -3.81 -4.46
N MET A 46 -4.22 -2.81 -4.99
CA MET A 46 -2.81 -2.56 -4.66
C MET A 46 -2.60 -2.24 -3.18
N VAL A 47 -3.50 -1.44 -2.58
CA VAL A 47 -3.43 -1.05 -1.17
C VAL A 47 -3.71 -2.24 -0.25
N ILE A 48 -4.68 -3.10 -0.60
CA ILE A 48 -4.97 -4.33 0.15
C ILE A 48 -3.75 -5.27 0.09
N GLN A 49 -3.15 -5.45 -1.09
CA GLN A 49 -1.94 -6.25 -1.24
C GLN A 49 -0.79 -5.71 -0.38
N PHE A 50 -0.56 -4.38 -0.40
CA PHE A 50 0.41 -3.74 0.48
C PHE A 50 0.10 -3.96 1.97
N GLY A 51 -1.17 -3.88 2.35
CA GLY A 51 -1.63 -4.17 3.71
C GLY A 51 -1.30 -5.61 4.15
N PHE A 52 -1.57 -6.61 3.31
CA PHE A 52 -1.24 -8.00 3.63
C PHE A 52 0.25 -8.24 3.82
N ILE A 53 1.08 -7.64 2.94
CA ILE A 53 2.54 -7.75 3.05
C ILE A 53 3.02 -7.13 4.36
N THR A 54 2.54 -5.93 4.69
CA THR A 54 3.06 -5.19 5.85
C THR A 54 2.50 -5.68 7.19
N LEU A 55 1.22 -6.05 7.28
CA LEU A 55 0.58 -6.47 8.54
C LEU A 55 1.00 -7.87 8.99
N PHE A 56 1.35 -8.76 8.05
CA PHE A 56 1.55 -10.20 8.30
C PHE A 56 2.93 -10.73 7.85
N VAL A 57 3.91 -9.86 7.58
CA VAL A 57 5.26 -10.31 7.18
C VAL A 57 5.91 -11.22 8.22
N ALA A 58 5.61 -11.02 9.52
CA ALA A 58 6.19 -11.81 10.60
C ALA A 58 5.76 -13.28 10.57
N SER A 59 4.59 -13.61 10.02
CA SER A 59 4.12 -15.00 9.89
C SER A 59 4.57 -15.65 8.59
N PHE A 60 4.60 -14.89 7.48
CA PHE A 60 4.97 -15.41 6.16
C PHE A 60 6.03 -14.53 5.46
N PRO A 61 7.32 -14.86 5.59
CA PRO A 61 8.42 -14.04 5.06
C PRO A 61 8.50 -14.04 3.52
N LEU A 62 7.85 -14.98 2.83
CA LEU A 62 7.86 -15.06 1.37
C LEU A 62 6.78 -14.15 0.71
N ALA A 63 5.91 -13.50 1.48
CA ALA A 63 4.86 -12.61 0.96
C ALA A 63 5.39 -11.54 -0.01
N PRO A 64 6.49 -10.81 0.29
CA PRO A 64 7.02 -9.79 -0.62
C PRO A 64 7.43 -10.32 -1.99
N LEU A 65 7.93 -11.57 -2.05
CA LEU A 65 8.34 -12.20 -3.31
C LEU A 65 7.12 -12.55 -4.17
N LEU A 66 6.07 -13.10 -3.56
CA LEU A 66 4.81 -13.38 -4.26
C LEU A 66 4.15 -12.08 -4.75
N ALA A 67 4.18 -11.05 -3.92
CA ALA A 67 3.68 -9.72 -4.28
C ALA A 67 4.46 -9.10 -5.44
N LEU A 68 5.78 -9.28 -5.50
CA LEU A 68 6.60 -8.82 -6.62
C LEU A 68 6.19 -9.51 -7.93
N CYS A 69 6.03 -10.84 -7.90
CA CYS A 69 5.55 -11.59 -9.07
C CYS A 69 4.15 -11.13 -9.48
N ASN A 70 3.25 -10.91 -8.52
CA ASN A 70 1.91 -10.41 -8.79
C ASN A 70 1.97 -9.03 -9.47
N ASN A 71 2.71 -8.08 -8.89
CA ASN A 71 2.85 -6.72 -9.44
C ASN A 71 3.42 -6.69 -10.86
N ILE A 72 4.36 -7.60 -11.20
CA ILE A 72 4.90 -7.69 -12.57
C ILE A 72 3.82 -8.12 -13.56
N LEU A 73 2.99 -9.10 -13.19
CA LEU A 73 1.87 -9.55 -14.03
C LEU A 73 0.79 -8.49 -14.10
N GLU A 74 0.46 -7.88 -12.96
CA GLU A 74 -0.62 -6.90 -12.83
C GLU A 74 -0.40 -5.69 -13.73
N VAL A 75 0.82 -5.14 -13.75
CA VAL A 75 1.16 -4.02 -14.66
C VAL A 75 0.91 -4.38 -16.14
N ARG A 76 1.10 -5.65 -16.52
CA ARG A 76 0.83 -6.12 -17.89
C ARG A 76 -0.65 -6.35 -18.14
N VAL A 77 -1.34 -6.96 -17.19
CA VAL A 77 -2.78 -7.23 -17.26
C VAL A 77 -3.57 -5.93 -17.31
N ASP A 78 -3.24 -4.95 -16.47
CA ASP A 78 -3.87 -3.63 -16.46
C ASP A 78 -3.60 -2.85 -17.73
N ALA A 79 -2.37 -2.89 -18.25
CA ALA A 79 -2.06 -2.26 -19.53
C ALA A 79 -2.87 -2.90 -20.67
N TRP A 80 -3.02 -4.23 -20.68
CA TRP A 80 -3.84 -4.94 -21.66
C TRP A 80 -5.33 -4.61 -21.50
N LYS A 81 -5.84 -4.59 -20.27
CA LYS A 81 -7.23 -4.24 -19.91
C LYS A 81 -7.58 -2.84 -20.40
N LEU A 82 -6.73 -1.85 -20.10
CA LEU A 82 -6.93 -0.45 -20.52
C LEU A 82 -6.80 -0.21 -22.02
N THR A 83 -6.00 -1.01 -22.73
CA THR A 83 -5.77 -0.83 -24.18
C THR A 83 -6.72 -1.62 -25.06
N THR A 84 -7.35 -2.69 -24.54
CA THR A 84 -8.19 -3.59 -25.36
C THR A 84 -9.64 -3.73 -24.90
N GLN A 85 -9.96 -3.52 -23.62
CA GLN A 85 -11.30 -3.76 -23.08
C GLN A 85 -12.09 -2.47 -22.81
N PHE A 86 -11.39 -1.38 -22.48
CA PHE A 86 -12.00 -0.10 -22.14
C PHE A 86 -11.94 0.91 -23.28
N ARG A 87 -12.96 1.76 -23.35
CA ARG A 87 -12.91 3.00 -24.12
C ARG A 87 -11.88 3.94 -23.54
N ARG A 88 -11.27 4.75 -24.41
CA ARG A 88 -10.29 5.76 -24.00
C ARG A 88 -10.90 6.72 -22.97
N PRO A 89 -10.40 6.76 -21.73
CA PRO A 89 -10.90 7.69 -20.73
C PRO A 89 -10.50 9.13 -21.09
N MET A 90 -11.28 10.10 -20.60
CA MET A 90 -10.90 11.50 -20.71
C MET A 90 -9.71 11.78 -19.81
N ALA A 91 -8.67 12.42 -20.36
CA ALA A 91 -7.48 12.78 -19.60
C ALA A 91 -7.82 13.81 -18.52
N SER A 92 -7.50 13.48 -17.27
CA SER A 92 -7.62 14.37 -16.13
C SER A 92 -6.24 14.59 -15.51
N LYS A 93 -5.95 15.83 -15.08
CA LYS A 93 -4.69 16.17 -14.41
C LYS A 93 -4.86 15.97 -12.91
N ALA A 94 -4.02 15.12 -12.31
CA ALA A 94 -3.94 14.92 -10.86
C ALA A 94 -2.51 15.21 -10.37
N ARG A 95 -2.40 15.93 -9.25
CA ARG A 95 -1.10 16.27 -8.63
C ARG A 95 -0.54 15.15 -7.74
N SER A 96 -1.42 14.29 -7.23
CA SER A 96 -1.09 13.18 -6.32
C SER A 96 -2.09 12.04 -6.51
N ILE A 97 -1.81 10.90 -5.90
CA ILE A 97 -2.72 9.75 -5.85
C ILE A 97 -3.95 9.97 -4.94
N GLY A 98 -4.04 11.14 -4.28
CA GLY A 98 -5.17 11.51 -3.41
C GLY A 98 -5.11 10.85 -2.03
N ALA A 99 -6.27 10.45 -1.50
CA ALA A 99 -6.43 9.84 -0.17
C ALA A 99 -5.60 8.56 0.01
N TRP A 100 -5.29 7.85 -1.09
CA TRP A 100 -4.40 6.70 -1.07
C TRP A 100 -3.00 7.04 -0.57
N LEU A 101 -2.52 8.27 -0.77
CA LEU A 101 -1.23 8.71 -0.24
C LEU A 101 -1.28 8.78 1.27
N GLU A 102 -2.38 9.23 1.89
CA GLU A 102 -2.49 9.28 3.35
C GLU A 102 -2.55 7.86 3.95
N ILE A 103 -3.22 6.94 3.25
CA ILE A 103 -3.29 5.52 3.63
C ILE A 103 -1.91 4.85 3.50
N LEU A 104 -1.19 5.09 2.38
CA LEU A 104 0.12 4.48 2.08
C LEU A 104 1.30 5.15 2.80
N ASN A 105 1.31 6.48 2.95
CA ASN A 105 2.32 7.22 3.74
C ASN A 105 2.26 6.84 5.23
N GLY A 106 1.28 6.03 5.63
CA GLY A 106 1.61 5.00 6.60
C GLY A 106 1.74 5.52 8.02
N MET A 107 1.11 6.64 8.37
CA MET A 107 0.85 6.86 9.78
C MET A 107 -0.15 5.83 10.29
N ALA A 108 -1.24 5.54 9.56
CA ALA A 108 -2.20 4.52 9.96
C ALA A 108 -1.68 3.10 9.69
N VAL A 109 -1.41 2.74 8.43
CA VAL A 109 -1.03 1.37 8.06
C VAL A 109 0.30 0.97 8.66
N ALA A 110 1.29 1.86 8.69
CA ALA A 110 2.60 1.50 9.21
C ALA A 110 2.64 1.48 10.75
N VAL A 111 1.82 2.26 11.47
CA VAL A 111 1.63 2.08 12.93
C VAL A 111 0.93 0.76 13.20
N LEU A 112 -0.18 0.50 12.51
CA LEU A 112 -0.93 -0.75 12.66
C LEU A 112 -0.07 -1.97 12.35
N SER A 113 0.74 -1.94 11.28
CA SER A 113 1.70 -3.00 10.92
C SER A 113 2.73 -3.27 12.01
N VAL A 114 3.27 -2.25 12.67
CA VAL A 114 4.24 -2.47 13.76
C VAL A 114 3.56 -3.17 14.93
N ILE A 115 2.37 -2.70 15.31
CA ILE A 115 1.59 -3.29 16.40
C ILE A 115 1.20 -4.73 16.06
N THR A 116 0.58 -4.99 14.90
CA THR A 116 0.13 -6.32 14.53
C THR A 116 1.28 -7.31 14.47
N ASN A 117 2.43 -6.95 13.88
CA ASN A 117 3.58 -7.84 13.83
C ASN A 117 4.15 -8.11 15.23
N ALA A 118 4.18 -7.12 16.14
CA ALA A 118 4.59 -7.33 17.52
C ALA A 118 3.67 -8.31 18.26
N PHE A 119 2.35 -8.20 18.05
CA PHE A 119 1.37 -9.15 18.59
C PHE A 119 1.50 -10.55 17.97
N ILE A 120 1.71 -10.67 16.67
CA ILE A 120 1.92 -11.96 15.98
C ILE A 120 3.15 -12.67 16.56
N VAL A 121 4.27 -11.97 16.70
CA VAL A 121 5.52 -12.55 17.21
C VAL A 121 5.41 -12.90 18.71
N SER A 122 4.68 -12.13 19.49
CA SER A 122 4.58 -12.36 20.95
C SER A 122 3.51 -13.38 21.35
N PHE A 123 2.33 -13.33 20.73
CA PHE A 123 1.20 -14.17 21.12
C PHE A 123 1.01 -15.40 20.24
N THR A 124 1.20 -15.28 18.93
CA THR A 124 0.99 -16.40 17.99
C THR A 124 2.23 -17.28 17.88
N SER A 125 3.42 -16.70 17.87
CA SER A 125 4.67 -17.46 17.81
C SER A 125 5.08 -18.06 19.16
N ASP A 126 5.74 -19.21 19.10
CA ASP A 126 6.31 -19.90 20.26
C ASP A 126 7.73 -19.40 20.60
N MET A 127 8.17 -18.30 19.98
CA MET A 127 9.52 -17.76 20.15
C MET A 127 9.78 -17.27 21.59
N ILE A 128 8.86 -16.49 22.18
CA ILE A 128 9.05 -15.91 23.52
C ILE A 128 9.03 -16.99 24.62
N PRO A 129 8.07 -17.93 24.67
CA PRO A 129 8.10 -19.00 25.67
C PRO A 129 9.37 -19.87 25.59
N ARG A 130 9.86 -20.15 24.38
CA ARG A 130 11.14 -20.85 24.18
C ARG A 130 12.33 -20.07 24.72
N LEU A 131 12.35 -18.76 24.49
CA LEU A 131 13.39 -17.87 24.98
C LEU A 131 13.40 -17.81 26.51
N VAL A 132 12.23 -17.66 27.14
CA VAL A 132 12.07 -17.64 28.60
C VAL A 132 12.51 -18.97 29.21
N TYR A 133 12.15 -20.10 28.59
CA TYR A 133 12.60 -21.41 29.03
C TYR A 133 14.13 -21.53 29.01
N LEU A 134 14.75 -21.18 27.88
CA LEU A 134 16.20 -21.25 27.68
C LEU A 134 16.99 -20.44 28.72
N TYR A 135 16.53 -19.22 29.05
CA TYR A 135 17.26 -18.32 29.95
C TYR A 135 16.92 -18.50 31.43
N VAL A 136 15.68 -18.83 31.78
CA VAL A 136 15.20 -18.80 33.18
C VAL A 136 14.95 -20.18 33.76
N TYR A 137 14.39 -21.11 32.98
CA TYR A 137 13.84 -22.37 33.50
C TYR A 137 14.67 -23.61 33.15
N GLN A 138 15.71 -23.47 32.33
CA GLN A 138 16.55 -24.59 31.94
C GLN A 138 17.37 -25.12 33.14
N PRO A 139 17.23 -26.41 33.52
CA PRO A 139 17.78 -26.92 34.78
C PRO A 139 19.31 -26.92 34.82
N ASN A 140 19.97 -27.20 33.70
CA ASN A 140 21.43 -27.30 33.62
C ASN A 140 22.12 -25.98 33.23
N LYS A 141 21.36 -24.89 32.98
CA LYS A 141 21.85 -23.63 32.39
C LYS A 141 22.69 -23.79 31.11
N THR A 142 22.65 -24.96 30.49
CA THR A 142 23.18 -25.20 29.16
C THR A 142 22.19 -24.59 28.18
N ALA A 143 22.65 -23.86 27.15
CA ALA A 143 21.79 -23.24 26.14
C ALA A 143 21.19 -24.28 25.18
N THR A 144 20.50 -25.30 25.72
CA THR A 144 19.85 -26.40 25.00
C THR A 144 18.34 -26.31 25.17
N MET A 145 17.59 -26.77 24.17
CA MET A 145 16.12 -26.80 24.19
C MET A 145 15.57 -28.17 24.62
N GLU A 146 16.42 -29.02 25.17
CA GLU A 146 16.05 -30.35 25.63
C GLU A 146 15.08 -30.25 26.80
N GLY A 147 13.97 -31.00 26.74
CA GLY A 147 12.94 -30.98 27.78
C GLY A 147 11.90 -29.87 27.65
N TYR A 148 12.03 -28.95 26.68
CA TYR A 148 11.08 -27.83 26.49
C TYR A 148 9.62 -28.30 26.37
N ILE A 149 9.36 -29.29 25.52
CA ILE A 149 7.99 -29.79 25.29
C ILE A 149 7.40 -30.37 26.59
N ASN A 150 8.18 -31.15 27.34
CA ASN A 150 7.72 -31.74 28.60
C ASN A 150 7.47 -30.67 29.68
N ASN A 151 8.23 -29.57 29.69
CA ASN A 151 8.00 -28.42 30.58
C ASN A 151 6.80 -27.55 30.13
N SER A 152 6.57 -27.43 28.83
CA SER A 152 5.50 -26.57 28.27
C SER A 152 4.09 -27.14 28.39
N LEU A 153 3.96 -28.42 28.77
CA LEU A 153 2.70 -29.13 28.86
C LEU A 153 2.26 -29.26 30.33
N SER A 154 1.06 -28.79 30.64
CA SER A 154 0.42 -29.04 31.94
C SER A 154 -0.26 -30.42 31.93
N VAL A 155 -0.31 -31.05 33.11
CA VAL A 155 -0.92 -32.36 33.31
C VAL A 155 -2.29 -32.19 33.96
N PHE A 156 -3.29 -32.87 33.43
CA PHE A 156 -4.68 -32.79 33.88
C PHE A 156 -5.25 -34.17 34.14
N ASN A 157 -5.97 -34.29 35.26
CA ASN A 157 -6.61 -35.53 35.64
C ASN A 157 -8.01 -35.63 35.01
N ILE A 158 -8.21 -36.64 34.17
CA ILE A 158 -9.41 -36.80 33.36
C ILE A 158 -10.64 -37.08 34.25
N SER A 159 -10.44 -37.70 35.42
CA SER A 159 -11.53 -38.02 36.35
C SER A 159 -12.21 -36.79 36.96
N GLN A 160 -11.60 -35.62 36.87
CA GLN A 160 -12.14 -34.35 37.39
C GLN A 160 -12.95 -33.56 36.34
N LEU A 161 -13.16 -34.11 35.14
CA LEU A 161 -14.03 -33.48 34.14
C LEU A 161 -15.48 -33.44 34.62
N HIS A 162 -16.07 -32.25 34.58
CA HIS A 162 -17.49 -32.06 34.87
C HIS A 162 -18.35 -32.88 33.89
N MET A 163 -19.45 -33.46 34.37
CA MET A 163 -20.28 -34.38 33.56
C MET A 163 -20.81 -33.76 32.27
N GLU A 164 -21.05 -32.44 32.23
CA GLU A 164 -21.47 -31.73 31.02
C GLU A 164 -20.38 -31.60 29.94
N HIS A 165 -19.11 -31.72 30.32
CA HIS A 165 -17.96 -31.59 29.42
C HIS A 165 -17.29 -32.93 29.12
N GLN A 166 -17.88 -34.04 29.58
CA GLN A 166 -17.43 -35.38 29.24
C GLN A 166 -17.87 -35.73 27.81
N PRO A 167 -17.07 -36.52 27.07
CA PRO A 167 -17.46 -36.99 25.75
C PRO A 167 -18.77 -37.78 25.82
N GLU A 168 -19.62 -37.64 24.79
CA GLU A 168 -20.92 -38.32 24.72
C GLU A 168 -20.77 -39.85 24.66
N ASP A 169 -21.70 -40.55 25.30
CA ASP A 169 -21.72 -42.01 25.36
C ASP A 169 -21.84 -42.62 23.96
N GLY A 170 -20.73 -43.15 23.44
CA GLY A 170 -20.63 -43.77 22.10
C GLY A 170 -19.63 -43.10 21.15
N GLU A 171 -19.18 -41.88 21.46
CA GLU A 171 -18.11 -41.16 20.72
C GLU A 171 -16.78 -41.15 21.48
N ASN A 172 -16.67 -41.95 22.55
CA ASN A 172 -15.44 -42.04 23.32
C ASN A 172 -14.30 -42.51 22.42
N PRO A 173 -13.24 -41.69 22.26
CA PRO A 173 -12.11 -42.12 21.47
C PRO A 173 -11.45 -43.33 22.14
N THR A 174 -10.80 -44.19 21.36
CA THR A 174 -10.23 -45.47 21.84
C THR A 174 -9.24 -45.33 23.01
N TRP A 175 -8.67 -44.13 23.19
CA TRP A 175 -7.78 -43.77 24.29
C TRP A 175 -8.51 -43.29 25.57
N PHE A 176 -9.80 -42.98 25.50
CA PHE A 176 -10.62 -42.58 26.65
C PHE A 176 -11.09 -43.84 27.41
N ASN A 177 -10.12 -44.61 27.90
CA ASN A 177 -10.39 -45.75 28.76
C ASN A 177 -10.01 -45.31 30.18
N GLY A 178 -11.01 -44.95 30.99
CA GLY A 178 -10.82 -44.36 32.33
C GLY A 178 -10.06 -45.24 33.33
N SER A 179 -9.80 -46.50 32.97
CA SER A 179 -9.00 -47.47 33.73
C SER A 179 -7.52 -47.50 33.37
N VAL A 180 -7.09 -46.95 32.22
CA VAL A 180 -5.70 -47.04 31.72
C VAL A 180 -5.03 -45.67 31.61
N ILE A 181 -5.78 -44.62 31.22
CA ILE A 181 -5.25 -43.26 31.08
C ILE A 181 -5.96 -42.37 32.09
N THR A 182 -5.24 -42.01 33.15
CA THR A 182 -5.75 -41.14 34.22
C THR A 182 -5.42 -39.67 33.97
N THR A 183 -4.37 -39.38 33.19
CA THR A 183 -3.90 -38.02 32.96
C THR A 183 -3.73 -37.69 31.48
N CYS A 184 -4.20 -36.53 31.04
CA CYS A 184 -3.89 -35.95 29.74
C CYS A 184 -2.96 -34.73 29.88
N ARG A 185 -2.31 -34.34 28.77
CA ARG A 185 -1.43 -33.17 28.70
C ARG A 185 -2.00 -32.14 27.75
N TYR A 186 -2.05 -30.87 28.16
CA TYR A 186 -2.46 -29.76 27.30
C TYR A 186 -1.47 -28.60 27.35
N ARG A 187 -1.54 -27.71 26.35
CA ARG A 187 -0.62 -26.59 26.22
C ARG A 187 -1.09 -25.40 27.08
N ASP A 188 -0.67 -25.38 28.33
CA ASP A 188 -0.80 -24.23 29.22
C ASP A 188 0.20 -24.35 30.39
N TYR A 189 0.40 -23.27 31.14
CA TYR A 189 1.33 -23.20 32.26
C TYR A 189 0.57 -23.19 33.60
N ARG A 190 -0.04 -24.32 33.94
CA ARG A 190 -0.85 -24.51 35.17
C ARG A 190 -0.24 -25.53 36.12
N TYR A 191 -0.54 -25.39 37.40
CA TYR A 191 -0.09 -26.35 38.41
C TYR A 191 -0.74 -27.73 38.19
N PRO A 192 0.00 -28.83 38.42
CA PRO A 192 -0.49 -30.19 38.24
C PRO A 192 -1.49 -30.59 39.33
N SER A 193 -2.17 -31.71 39.09
CA SER A 193 -3.07 -32.34 40.07
C SER A 193 -2.31 -32.73 41.36
N GLY A 194 -2.88 -32.41 42.53
CA GLY A 194 -2.27 -32.64 43.84
C GLY A 194 -1.42 -31.49 44.41
N HIS A 195 -1.30 -30.35 43.71
CA HIS A 195 -0.69 -29.13 44.25
C HIS A 195 -1.72 -28.28 45.01
N GLU A 196 -1.31 -27.50 46.02
CA GLU A 196 -2.22 -26.63 46.83
C GLU A 196 -3.09 -25.69 45.98
N LYS A 197 -2.54 -25.24 44.85
CA LYS A 197 -3.20 -24.39 43.85
C LYS A 197 -3.46 -25.15 42.56
N GLU A 198 -4.14 -26.28 42.64
CA GLU A 198 -4.46 -27.14 41.49
C GLU A 198 -5.09 -26.35 40.33
N TYR A 199 -4.58 -26.55 39.11
CA TYR A 199 -5.06 -25.90 37.87
C TYR A 199 -5.05 -24.37 37.81
N PHE A 200 -4.54 -23.68 38.82
CA PHE A 200 -4.27 -22.25 38.73
C PHE A 200 -3.00 -21.97 37.91
N HIS A 201 -2.89 -20.75 37.38
CA HIS A 201 -1.73 -20.32 36.62
C HIS A 201 -0.45 -20.32 37.48
N THR A 202 0.62 -20.88 36.92
CA THR A 202 1.94 -20.92 37.56
C THR A 202 2.64 -19.56 37.49
N MET A 203 3.71 -19.36 38.28
CA MET A 203 4.58 -18.19 38.10
C MET A 203 5.26 -18.17 36.72
N GLN A 204 5.46 -19.34 36.08
CA GLN A 204 5.99 -19.41 34.71
C GLN A 204 5.07 -18.72 33.70
N PHE A 205 3.76 -18.91 33.83
CA PHE A 205 2.77 -18.22 33.01
C PHE A 205 2.95 -16.70 33.07
N TRP A 206 3.09 -16.15 34.27
CA TRP A 206 3.25 -14.71 34.48
C TRP A 206 4.59 -14.17 33.97
N HIS A 207 5.68 -14.92 34.12
CA HIS A 207 6.97 -14.54 33.51
C HIS A 207 6.91 -14.51 31.99
N ILE A 208 6.25 -15.51 31.38
CA ILE A 208 6.07 -15.55 29.92
C ILE A 208 5.18 -14.39 29.48
N LEU A 209 4.08 -14.11 30.18
CA LEU A 209 3.20 -12.99 29.86
C LEU A 209 3.92 -11.65 29.98
N ALA A 210 4.68 -11.44 31.06
CA ALA A 210 5.48 -10.24 31.25
C ALA A 210 6.54 -10.08 30.15
N ALA A 211 7.22 -11.17 29.77
CA ALA A 211 8.19 -11.16 28.66
C ALA A 211 7.52 -10.84 27.31
N LYS A 212 6.30 -11.34 27.06
CA LYS A 212 5.51 -11.02 25.85
C LYS A 212 5.19 -9.53 25.79
N LEU A 213 4.70 -8.95 26.88
CA LEU A 213 4.37 -7.52 26.95
C LEU A 213 5.62 -6.63 26.84
N ALA A 214 6.71 -6.99 27.53
CA ALA A 214 7.97 -6.27 27.43
C ALA A 214 8.54 -6.30 26.00
N PHE A 215 8.46 -7.45 25.33
CA PHE A 215 8.89 -7.57 23.94
C PHE A 215 8.10 -6.65 23.02
N ILE A 216 6.77 -6.57 23.17
CA ILE A 216 5.93 -5.67 22.36
C ILE A 216 6.41 -4.23 22.52
N ILE A 217 6.57 -3.76 23.77
CA ILE A 217 7.01 -2.39 24.06
C ILE A 217 8.38 -2.12 23.43
N ILE A 218 9.35 -3.01 23.61
CA ILE A 218 10.71 -2.83 23.08
C ILE A 218 10.69 -2.80 21.55
N MET A 219 10.03 -3.78 20.92
CA MET A 219 9.95 -3.88 19.46
C MET A 219 9.28 -2.64 18.87
N GLU A 220 8.18 -2.19 19.47
CA GLU A 220 7.45 -1.01 19.05
C GLU A 220 8.33 0.25 19.06
N HIS A 221 8.99 0.54 20.18
CA HIS A 221 9.85 1.72 20.32
C HIS A 221 11.07 1.67 19.38
N VAL A 222 11.68 0.49 19.21
CA VAL A 222 12.81 0.32 18.29
C VAL A 222 12.37 0.60 16.85
N VAL A 223 11.27 0.00 16.39
CA VAL A 223 10.82 0.16 15.00
C VAL A 223 10.35 1.60 14.74
N PHE A 224 9.65 2.23 15.68
CA PHE A 224 9.31 3.65 15.55
C PHE A 224 10.54 4.55 15.54
N GLY A 225 11.53 4.29 16.40
CA GLY A 225 12.79 5.01 16.41
C GLY A 225 13.51 4.91 15.07
N VAL A 226 13.59 3.70 14.49
CA VAL A 226 14.19 3.49 13.16
C VAL A 226 13.42 4.22 12.07
N LYS A 227 12.08 4.20 12.10
CA LYS A 227 11.26 4.96 11.12
C LYS A 227 11.54 6.46 11.17
N VAL A 228 11.54 7.04 12.37
CA VAL A 228 11.83 8.47 12.55
C VAL A 228 13.25 8.79 12.07
N PHE A 229 14.22 7.92 12.36
CA PHE A 229 15.58 8.07 11.87
C PHE A 229 15.68 8.03 10.34
N VAL A 230 14.99 7.09 9.69
CA VAL A 230 14.97 7.00 8.21
C VAL A 230 14.30 8.24 7.60
N ALA A 231 13.17 8.68 8.16
CA ALA A 231 12.48 9.90 7.72
C ALA A 231 13.34 11.15 7.90
N TRP A 232 14.19 11.20 8.94
CA TRP A 232 15.15 12.29 9.13
C TRP A 232 16.31 12.24 8.13
N MET A 233 16.75 11.04 7.71
CA MET A 233 17.88 10.87 6.80
C MET A 233 17.53 11.15 5.34
N ILE A 234 16.30 10.84 4.90
CA ILE A 234 15.88 10.97 3.50
C ILE A 234 15.18 12.32 3.28
N PRO A 235 15.74 13.25 2.49
CA PRO A 235 15.06 14.50 2.18
C PRO A 235 13.85 14.27 1.26
N ASP A 236 12.71 14.90 1.56
CA ASP A 236 11.46 14.75 0.80
C ASP A 236 11.57 15.12 -0.68
N VAL A 237 12.51 16.02 -1.03
CA VAL A 237 12.72 16.47 -2.41
C VAL A 237 14.17 16.20 -2.82
N PRO A 238 14.40 15.40 -3.89
CA PRO A 238 15.74 15.15 -4.38
C PRO A 238 16.40 16.43 -4.91
N SER A 239 17.72 16.52 -4.74
CA SER A 239 18.51 17.72 -5.08
C SER A 239 18.40 18.11 -6.55
N GLU A 240 18.29 17.13 -7.46
CA GLU A 240 18.14 17.37 -8.89
C GLU A 240 16.82 18.08 -9.22
N VAL A 241 15.70 17.63 -8.64
CA VAL A 241 14.39 18.27 -8.84
C VAL A 241 14.39 19.67 -8.24
N LYS A 242 15.00 19.85 -7.07
CA LYS A 242 15.18 21.18 -6.46
C LYS A 242 16.00 22.11 -7.38
N ALA A 243 17.04 21.59 -8.02
CA ALA A 243 17.85 22.34 -8.98
C ALA A 243 17.07 22.69 -10.25
N ARG A 244 16.29 21.74 -10.80
CA ARG A 244 15.41 21.97 -11.96
C ARG A 244 14.34 23.03 -11.67
N ILE A 245 13.63 22.92 -10.54
CA ILE A 245 12.64 23.92 -10.11
C ILE A 245 13.30 25.29 -9.92
N LYS A 246 14.49 25.36 -9.32
CA LYS A 246 15.23 26.61 -9.16
C LYS A 246 15.62 27.21 -10.50
N ARG A 247 16.06 26.39 -11.47
CA ARG A 247 16.43 26.81 -12.82
C ARG A 247 15.22 27.34 -13.60
N GLU A 248 14.09 26.64 -13.56
CA GLU A 248 12.85 27.08 -14.21
C GLU A 248 12.38 28.42 -13.66
N ARG A 249 12.37 28.58 -12.32
CA ARG A 249 12.02 29.86 -11.68
C ARG A 249 12.97 31.00 -12.07
N TYR A 250 14.26 30.73 -12.13
CA TYR A 250 15.25 31.71 -12.55
C TYR A 250 15.02 32.15 -14.00
N LEU A 251 14.84 31.21 -14.93
CA LEU A 251 14.57 31.52 -16.34
C LEU A 251 13.28 32.32 -16.53
N VAL A 252 12.19 31.94 -15.83
CA VAL A 252 10.92 32.67 -15.88
C VAL A 252 11.09 34.11 -15.38
N GLN A 253 11.84 34.31 -14.29
CA GLN A 253 12.12 35.66 -13.76
C GLN A 253 12.97 36.50 -14.71
N GLU A 254 13.98 35.89 -15.35
CA GLU A 254 14.82 36.55 -16.35
C GLU A 254 14.00 36.97 -17.59
N TYR A 255 13.16 36.09 -18.13
CA TYR A 255 12.28 36.41 -19.27
C TYR A 255 11.30 37.54 -18.93
N LEU A 256 10.69 37.51 -17.74
CA LEU A 256 9.76 38.55 -17.30
C LEU A 256 10.46 39.91 -17.16
N HIS A 257 11.65 39.94 -16.56
CA HIS A 257 12.42 41.17 -16.41
C HIS A 257 12.82 41.77 -17.77
N ASN A 258 13.34 40.94 -18.69
CA ASN A 258 13.72 41.39 -20.02
C ASN A 258 12.52 41.94 -20.80
N TYR A 259 11.36 41.27 -20.70
CA TYR A 259 10.11 41.74 -21.31
C TYR A 259 9.66 43.11 -20.75
N GLU A 260 9.70 43.31 -19.43
CA GLU A 260 9.37 44.60 -18.82
C GLU A 260 10.33 45.72 -19.24
N VAL A 261 11.64 45.43 -19.28
CA VAL A 261 12.66 46.39 -19.73
C VAL A 261 12.44 46.78 -21.19
N GLU A 262 12.13 45.82 -22.06
CA GLU A 262 11.86 46.09 -23.48
C GLU A 262 10.59 46.92 -23.67
N LYS A 263 9.51 46.61 -22.93
CA LYS A 263 8.28 47.39 -22.92
C LYS A 263 8.51 48.85 -22.50
N LEU A 264 9.28 49.08 -21.42
CA LEU A 264 9.63 50.43 -20.96
C LEU A 264 10.45 51.20 -21.99
N LYS A 265 11.41 50.54 -22.67
CA LYS A 265 12.19 51.16 -23.75
C LYS A 265 11.31 51.62 -24.90
N VAL A 266 10.35 50.80 -25.32
CA VAL A 266 9.40 51.16 -26.39
C VAL A 266 8.57 52.38 -25.97
N GLN A 267 8.01 52.38 -24.76
CA GLN A 267 7.24 53.52 -24.25
C GLN A 267 8.07 54.81 -24.19
N LEU A 268 9.32 54.72 -23.71
CA LEU A 268 10.21 55.87 -23.62
C LEU A 268 10.64 56.36 -25.01
N SER A 269 10.83 55.47 -25.98
CA SER A 269 11.11 55.84 -27.37
C SER A 269 9.93 56.56 -28.04
N GLN A 270 8.69 56.17 -27.74
CA GLN A 270 7.49 56.88 -28.21
C GLN A 270 7.37 58.29 -27.59
N LEU A 271 7.68 58.41 -26.30
CA LEU A 271 7.75 59.71 -25.60
C LEU A 271 8.86 60.62 -26.17
N ASN A 272 10.05 60.08 -26.43
CA ASN A 272 11.15 60.84 -27.04
C ASN A 272 10.88 61.20 -28.51
N GLY A 273 10.14 60.36 -29.25
CA GLY A 273 9.69 60.66 -30.61
C GLY A 273 8.72 61.84 -30.70
N TYR A 274 8.02 62.17 -29.62
CA TYR A 274 7.12 63.33 -29.56
C TYR A 274 7.83 64.66 -29.27
N HIS A 275 9.08 64.62 -28.78
CA HIS A 275 9.82 65.80 -28.31
C HIS A 275 10.86 66.36 -29.30
N SER A 276 10.75 66.05 -30.60
CA SER A 276 11.53 66.72 -31.65
C SER A 276 10.70 67.84 -32.31
N PRO A 277 10.98 69.14 -32.08
CA PRO A 277 10.34 70.21 -32.82
C PRO A 277 11.21 70.58 -34.03
N THR A 278 10.83 70.21 -35.25
CA THR A 278 11.00 71.12 -36.40
C THR A 278 10.00 70.79 -37.51
N GLN A 279 9.35 71.85 -38.00
CA GLN A 279 8.36 71.89 -39.08
C GLN A 279 8.82 71.16 -40.36
N THR A 280 7.94 70.40 -41.01
CA THR A 280 7.29 70.78 -42.29
C THR A 280 6.36 69.68 -42.82
N THR A 281 5.13 70.11 -43.13
CA THR A 281 4.16 69.60 -44.13
C THR A 281 3.91 68.09 -44.30
N GLY A 282 2.69 67.69 -43.94
CA GLY A 282 1.80 66.98 -44.88
C GLY A 282 1.56 65.48 -44.68
N VAL A 283 0.28 65.14 -44.72
CA VAL A 283 -0.35 63.85 -45.07
C VAL A 283 -0.93 63.04 -43.90
N CYS A 284 -2.27 62.99 -43.87
CA CYS A 284 -3.10 62.04 -43.16
C CYS A 284 -2.85 60.60 -43.64
N ALA A 285 -2.77 59.64 -42.72
CA ALA A 285 -3.14 58.26 -43.00
C ALA A 285 -3.73 57.62 -41.72
N LEU A 286 -4.82 56.87 -41.94
CA LEU A 286 -5.70 56.20 -40.97
C LEU A 286 -5.01 55.12 -40.10
N PRO A 287 -5.66 54.66 -39.01
CA PRO A 287 -5.12 53.61 -38.14
C PRO A 287 -5.39 52.22 -38.72
N GLU A 288 -4.35 51.38 -38.78
CA GLU A 288 -4.47 49.96 -39.15
C GLU A 288 -4.18 49.07 -37.93
N THR A 289 -5.23 48.36 -37.51
CA THR A 289 -5.29 47.03 -36.87
C THR A 289 -4.34 46.72 -35.71
N THR A 290 -4.92 46.68 -34.51
CA THR A 290 -4.46 45.89 -33.37
C THR A 290 -4.51 44.40 -33.71
N ASP A 291 -3.35 43.76 -33.86
CA ASP A 291 -3.23 42.30 -33.81
C ASP A 291 -3.11 41.85 -32.35
N VAL A 292 -4.16 41.14 -31.92
CA VAL A 292 -4.27 40.46 -30.64
C VAL A 292 -3.43 39.19 -30.70
N LEU A 293 -2.38 39.09 -29.88
CA LEU A 293 -1.71 37.81 -29.62
C LEU A 293 -2.55 37.02 -28.61
N PRO A 294 -2.82 35.72 -28.84
CA PRO A 294 -3.68 34.94 -27.96
C PRO A 294 -2.97 34.60 -26.64
N GLU A 295 -3.68 34.84 -25.53
CA GLU A 295 -3.35 34.33 -24.21
C GLU A 295 -3.21 32.80 -24.24
N CYS A 296 -2.06 32.27 -23.83
CA CYS A 296 -1.94 30.87 -23.44
C CYS A 296 -2.31 30.75 -21.95
N LEU A 297 -3.42 30.06 -21.69
CA LEU A 297 -3.84 29.51 -20.40
C LEU A 297 -3.99 27.97 -20.54
#